data_AF-A0A449D262-F1
#
_entry.id   AF-A0A449D262-F1
#
_cell.length_a   1.000
_cell.length_b   1.000
_cell.length_c   1.000
_cell.angle_alpha   90.00
_cell.angle_beta   90.00
_cell.angle_gamma   90.00
#
_symmetry.space_group_name_H-M   'P 1'
#
loop_
_entity.id
_entity.type
_entity.pdbx_description
1 polymer ?
#
loop_
_entity_poly.entity_id
_entity_poly.type
_entity_poly.pdbx_seq_one_letter_code
_entity_poly.pdbx_strand_id
1 'polypeptide(L)'
;MNTVSPVPFTAAVALTLSLTLAGCSNSGDETEQAPTSGDPVPTQSEDSGSAGSSPDDTTAQSAPTGASDLPEDADLSSASPQVPPDEAIAAAQKEAGNGTVHAIELDYDRRDGAWQYEVKILKDRTDFDIDVDAQSGKIAKTEQDTTDDSEQAIDLTDPLPFDEALNLASEQGKGRLTSWKLESDDDRIEYQFDYDDAGTESEVTVDVETKKVTVDG
;
A
#
# COMPACT_ATOMS: atom_id res chain seq x y z
N MET A 1 6.72 -51.50 10.64
CA MET A 1 7.97 -51.24 11.39
C MET A 1 8.44 -49.85 11.00
N ASN A 2 8.25 -48.86 11.88
CA ASN A 2 8.65 -47.47 11.62
C ASN A 2 10.12 -47.30 11.97
N THR A 3 10.94 -46.94 10.99
CA THR A 3 12.35 -46.57 11.19
C THR A 3 12.44 -45.06 11.35
N VAL A 4 12.66 -44.61 12.58
CA VAL A 4 13.00 -43.22 12.91
C VAL A 4 14.52 -43.11 12.84
N SER A 5 15.03 -42.23 11.97
CA SER A 5 16.46 -41.91 11.90
C SER A 5 16.76 -40.67 12.76
N PRO A 6 17.77 -40.69 13.64
CA PRO A 6 18.18 -39.50 14.38
C PRO A 6 19.13 -38.62 13.55
N VAL A 7 18.92 -37.30 13.59
CA VAL A 7 19.84 -36.30 13.03
C VAL A 7 20.73 -35.75 14.14
N PRO A 8 22.06 -35.65 13.95
CA PRO A 8 22.96 -35.13 14.98
C PRO A 8 22.92 -33.60 15.07
N PHE A 9 22.69 -33.11 16.30
CA PHE A 9 22.95 -31.73 16.71
C PHE A 9 24.46 -31.46 16.70
N THR A 10 24.90 -30.46 15.95
CA THR A 10 26.25 -29.88 16.08
C THR A 10 26.15 -28.49 16.65
N ALA A 11 26.88 -28.29 17.76
CA ALA A 11 26.89 -27.08 18.55
C ALA A 11 28.08 -26.18 18.20
N ALA A 12 27.85 -24.88 18.42
CA ALA A 12 28.79 -23.84 18.83
C ALA A 12 29.86 -23.33 17.84
N VAL A 13 29.72 -22.06 17.46
CA VAL A 13 30.81 -21.07 17.57
C VAL A 13 30.24 -19.75 18.07
N ALA A 14 30.64 -19.33 19.26
CA ALA A 14 30.47 -17.98 19.78
C ALA A 14 31.67 -17.13 19.30
N LEU A 15 31.40 -15.94 18.77
CA LEU A 15 32.43 -14.94 18.49
C LEU A 15 31.95 -13.60 19.04
N THR A 16 32.45 -13.28 20.23
CA THR A 16 32.30 -11.98 20.89
C THR A 16 33.39 -11.06 20.38
N LEU A 17 33.01 -9.92 19.81
CA LEU A 17 33.90 -8.78 19.64
C LEU A 17 33.21 -7.53 20.19
N SER A 18 33.60 -7.15 21.39
CA SER A 18 33.25 -5.87 22.01
C SER A 18 34.17 -4.78 21.45
N LEU A 19 33.58 -3.70 20.93
CA LEU A 19 34.29 -2.42 20.76
C LEU A 19 33.41 -1.30 21.31
N THR A 20 33.78 -0.82 22.48
CA THR A 20 33.31 0.45 23.06
C THR A 20 34.26 1.55 22.58
N LEU A 21 33.75 2.74 22.24
CA LEU A 21 33.85 3.96 23.07
C LEU A 21 33.43 5.24 22.32
N ALA A 22 32.57 6.01 22.99
CA ALA A 22 32.47 7.47 23.04
C ALA A 22 32.30 8.30 21.74
N GLY A 23 31.10 8.88 21.63
CA GLY A 23 30.86 10.18 20.98
C GLY A 23 29.87 10.98 21.82
N CYS A 24 30.34 12.02 22.51
CA CYS A 24 29.56 12.89 23.38
C CYS A 24 28.85 14.01 22.59
N SER A 25 27.64 14.34 23.03
CA SER A 25 27.14 15.69 23.35
C SER A 25 27.19 16.79 22.27
N ASN A 26 26.01 17.28 21.88
CA ASN A 26 25.78 18.73 21.88
C ASN A 26 24.29 19.05 22.13
N SER A 27 24.04 19.68 23.28
CA SER A 27 22.78 20.33 23.63
C SER A 27 22.92 21.85 23.40
N GLY A 28 21.87 22.47 22.89
CA GLY A 28 21.62 23.91 22.77
C GLY A 28 20.36 24.04 21.91
N ASP A 29 19.16 24.23 22.48
CA ASP A 29 18.65 25.45 23.12
C ASP A 29 18.88 26.68 22.25
N GLU A 30 17.81 27.17 21.62
CA GLU A 30 17.30 28.54 21.83
C GLU A 30 15.96 28.70 21.09
N THR A 31 14.93 28.95 21.89
CA THR A 31 13.71 29.68 21.56
C THR A 31 14.00 31.01 20.88
N GLU A 32 13.19 31.42 19.89
CA GLU A 32 12.58 32.75 19.96
C GLU A 32 11.33 32.90 19.08
N GLN A 33 10.29 33.43 19.71
CA GLN A 33 9.04 33.85 19.14
C GLN A 33 9.10 35.34 18.77
N ALA A 34 8.33 35.66 17.71
CA ALA A 34 7.53 36.88 17.53
C ALA A 34 8.26 38.15 17.03
N PRO A 35 7.54 39.27 16.82
CA PRO A 35 6.61 39.48 15.71
C PRO A 35 6.87 40.84 15.03
N THR A 36 6.30 41.11 13.85
CA THR A 36 6.13 42.51 13.42
C THR A 36 4.95 42.68 12.47
N SER A 37 3.91 43.30 13.02
CA SER A 37 2.74 43.91 12.38
C SER A 37 3.10 45.01 11.38
N GLY A 38 2.18 45.31 10.45
CA GLY A 38 2.13 46.65 9.84
C GLY A 38 1.58 46.73 8.42
N ASP A 39 0.25 46.74 8.31
CA ASP A 39 -0.61 47.28 7.23
C ASP A 39 -0.17 48.64 6.59
N PRO A 40 -0.91 49.28 5.65
CA PRO A 40 -1.41 48.84 4.33
C PRO A 40 -1.38 49.97 3.23
N VAL A 41 -1.84 49.66 1.99
CA VAL A 41 -2.56 50.56 1.01
C VAL A 41 -1.75 51.70 0.32
N PRO A 42 -2.15 52.33 -0.83
CA PRO A 42 -3.20 52.12 -1.87
C PRO A 42 -2.61 51.96 -3.32
N THR A 43 -3.36 51.63 -4.38
CA THR A 43 -4.05 52.64 -5.24
C THR A 43 -4.77 51.99 -6.43
N GLN A 44 -5.98 52.52 -6.61
CA GLN A 44 -7.04 52.36 -7.61
C GLN A 44 -6.67 52.45 -9.11
N SER A 45 -7.45 51.70 -9.91
CA SER A 45 -8.23 52.11 -11.10
C SER A 45 -7.50 52.65 -12.35
N GLU A 46 -7.93 52.47 -13.60
CA GLU A 46 -9.12 51.89 -14.24
C GLU A 46 -8.84 51.78 -15.76
N ASP A 47 -9.62 50.93 -16.43
CA ASP A 47 -10.20 51.11 -17.77
C ASP A 47 -9.32 51.39 -19.02
N SER A 48 -9.34 50.47 -19.99
CA SER A 48 -9.99 50.76 -21.28
C SER A 48 -10.14 49.49 -22.14
N GLY A 49 -11.38 49.24 -22.56
CA GLY A 49 -11.74 48.10 -23.39
C GLY A 49 -11.32 48.20 -24.85
N SER A 50 -11.28 47.04 -25.51
CA SER A 50 -11.54 46.97 -26.94
C SER A 50 -12.13 45.61 -27.28
N ALA A 51 -13.32 45.65 -27.87
CA ALA A 51 -14.05 44.50 -28.39
C ALA A 51 -13.39 43.98 -29.68
N GLY A 52 -13.42 42.66 -29.87
CA GLY A 52 -13.00 42.06 -31.14
C GLY A 52 -13.07 40.54 -31.15
N SER A 53 -14.28 40.03 -31.36
CA SER A 53 -14.63 38.79 -32.09
C SER A 53 -13.84 37.51 -31.87
N SER A 54 -14.55 36.48 -31.38
CA SER A 54 -14.28 35.07 -31.71
C SER A 54 -14.16 34.87 -33.22
N PRO A 55 -13.34 33.89 -33.63
CA PRO A 55 -13.93 32.60 -33.93
C PRO A 55 -13.23 31.44 -33.23
N ASP A 56 -14.00 30.38 -33.01
CA ASP A 56 -13.54 29.00 -32.86
C ASP A 56 -12.21 28.75 -33.58
N ASP A 57 -11.19 28.38 -32.82
CA ASP A 57 -10.13 27.52 -33.33
C ASP A 57 -9.94 26.36 -32.36
N THR A 58 -10.18 25.19 -32.90
CA THR A 58 -9.99 23.89 -32.29
C THR A 58 -8.51 23.75 -31.96
N THR A 59 -8.15 24.06 -30.72
CA THR A 59 -7.04 23.39 -30.07
C THR A 59 -7.64 22.27 -29.26
N ALA A 60 -7.79 21.13 -29.94
CA ALA A 60 -7.72 19.84 -29.27
C ALA A 60 -6.43 19.87 -28.46
N GLN A 61 -6.58 20.23 -27.19
CA GLN A 61 -5.57 20.01 -26.19
C GLN A 61 -5.43 18.50 -26.14
N SER A 62 -4.43 18.00 -26.85
CA SER A 62 -3.91 16.66 -26.66
C SER A 62 -3.52 16.58 -25.19
N ALA A 63 -4.46 16.09 -24.38
CA ALA A 63 -4.14 15.40 -23.16
C ALA A 63 -3.08 14.34 -23.51
N PRO A 64 -2.09 14.09 -22.64
CA PRO A 64 -1.19 12.99 -22.85
C PRO A 64 -2.04 11.73 -23.02
N THR A 65 -1.75 11.00 -24.09
CA THR A 65 -2.40 9.78 -24.49
C THR A 65 -2.40 8.83 -23.29
N GLY A 66 -3.59 8.50 -22.80
CA GLY A 66 -3.82 7.90 -21.50
C GLY A 66 -3.03 6.63 -21.29
N ALA A 67 -2.46 6.49 -20.09
CA ALA A 67 -2.22 5.17 -19.52
C ALA A 67 -3.56 4.45 -19.54
N SER A 68 -3.64 3.34 -20.28
CA SER A 68 -4.86 2.55 -20.34
C SER A 68 -5.14 1.98 -18.95
N ASP A 69 -6.39 2.16 -18.51
CA ASP A 69 -6.95 1.58 -17.30
C ASP A 69 -6.65 0.06 -17.28
N LEU A 70 -6.34 -0.48 -16.11
CA LEU A 70 -6.17 -1.92 -15.94
C LEU A 70 -7.52 -2.60 -16.21
N PRO A 71 -7.62 -3.55 -17.17
CA PRO A 71 -8.91 -4.17 -17.50
C PRO A 71 -9.41 -5.07 -16.36
N GLU A 72 -10.73 -5.31 -16.28
CA GLU A 72 -11.36 -6.20 -15.29
C GLU A 72 -10.74 -7.61 -15.28
N ASP A 73 -10.39 -8.13 -16.46
CA ASP A 73 -9.81 -9.47 -16.65
C ASP A 73 -8.28 -9.46 -16.68
N ALA A 74 -7.64 -8.43 -16.10
CA ALA A 74 -6.19 -8.37 -15.96
C ALA A 74 -5.65 -9.55 -15.13
N ASP A 75 -4.48 -10.04 -15.53
CA ASP A 75 -3.70 -10.99 -14.74
C ASP A 75 -2.66 -10.23 -13.93
N LEU A 76 -2.88 -10.11 -12.62
CA LEU A 76 -2.03 -9.34 -11.72
C LEU A 76 -0.61 -9.92 -11.58
N SER A 77 -0.36 -11.14 -12.07
CA SER A 77 0.98 -11.71 -12.13
C SER A 77 1.87 -11.06 -13.20
N SER A 78 1.26 -10.32 -14.14
CA SER A 78 1.94 -9.71 -15.28
C SER A 78 1.52 -8.27 -15.59
N ALA A 79 0.47 -7.79 -14.94
CA ALA A 79 -0.03 -6.43 -15.05
C ALA A 79 -0.16 -5.81 -13.67
N SER A 80 -0.06 -4.49 -13.61
CA SER A 80 -0.18 -3.73 -12.36
C SER A 80 -0.97 -2.46 -12.61
N PRO A 81 -1.73 -1.98 -11.61
CA PRO A 81 -2.47 -0.73 -11.74
C PRO A 81 -1.52 0.47 -11.81
N GLN A 82 -2.05 1.64 -12.15
CA GLN A 82 -1.26 2.86 -12.32
C GLN A 82 -0.73 3.39 -10.97
N VAL A 83 -1.52 3.28 -9.91
CA VAL A 83 -1.13 3.63 -8.56
C VAL A 83 -0.41 2.43 -7.93
N PRO A 84 0.86 2.56 -7.54
CA PRO A 84 1.54 1.50 -6.82
C PRO A 84 1.01 1.38 -5.37
N PRO A 85 1.14 0.21 -4.72
CA PRO A 85 0.62 -0.04 -3.39
C PRO A 85 1.09 0.99 -2.34
N ASP A 86 2.37 1.37 -2.35
CA ASP A 86 2.92 2.36 -1.41
C ASP A 86 2.25 3.73 -1.51
N GLU A 87 1.83 4.14 -2.73
CA GLU A 87 1.10 5.40 -2.93
C GLU A 87 -0.34 5.30 -2.42
N ALA A 88 -0.98 4.14 -2.57
CA ALA A 88 -2.31 3.88 -2.00
C ALA A 88 -2.26 3.89 -0.46
N ILE A 89 -1.27 3.23 0.15
CA ILE A 89 -1.03 3.26 1.60
C ILE A 89 -0.83 4.71 2.07
N ALA A 90 -0.02 5.50 1.37
CA ALA A 90 0.21 6.89 1.73
C ALA A 90 -1.07 7.75 1.64
N ALA A 91 -1.92 7.51 0.64
CA ALA A 91 -3.21 8.17 0.49
C ALA A 91 -4.16 7.81 1.65
N ALA A 92 -4.28 6.52 1.97
CA ALA A 92 -5.11 6.02 3.06
C ALA A 92 -4.61 6.51 4.44
N GLN A 93 -3.30 6.48 4.69
CA GLN A 93 -2.72 7.03 5.92
C GLN A 93 -3.04 8.52 6.08
N LYS A 94 -2.98 9.29 5.00
CA LYS A 94 -3.34 10.71 5.04
C LYS A 94 -4.82 10.91 5.40
N GLU A 95 -5.71 10.09 4.86
CA GLU A 95 -7.14 10.12 5.14
C GLU A 95 -7.47 9.73 6.59
N ALA A 96 -6.89 8.64 7.09
CA ALA A 96 -7.01 8.20 8.49
C ALA A 96 -6.33 9.18 9.49
N GLY A 97 -5.40 10.00 9.01
CA GLY A 97 -4.56 10.87 9.85
C GLY A 97 -3.44 10.11 10.58
N ASN A 98 -2.80 9.19 9.87
CA ASN A 98 -1.80 8.21 10.26
C ASN A 98 -2.33 7.13 11.22
N GLY A 99 -1.66 5.97 11.26
CA GLY A 99 -2.02 4.83 12.10
C GLY A 99 -1.18 3.61 11.75
N THR A 100 -1.50 2.47 12.37
CA THR A 100 -0.91 1.18 12.04
C THR A 100 -1.62 0.60 10.83
N VAL A 101 -0.94 0.54 9.68
CA VAL A 101 -1.45 -0.16 8.50
C VAL A 101 -1.27 -1.65 8.75
N HIS A 102 -2.35 -2.42 8.76
CA HIS A 102 -2.30 -3.86 9.07
C HIS A 102 -2.87 -4.75 7.97
N ALA A 103 -3.49 -4.16 6.94
CA ALA A 103 -3.80 -4.87 5.72
C ALA A 103 -3.77 -3.95 4.51
N ILE A 104 -3.46 -4.55 3.35
CA ILE A 104 -3.72 -3.99 2.03
C ILE A 104 -4.17 -5.11 1.11
N GLU A 105 -5.25 -4.89 0.37
CA GLU A 105 -5.79 -5.79 -0.65
C GLU A 105 -5.92 -5.04 -1.97
N LEU A 106 -5.70 -5.71 -3.10
CA LEU A 106 -6.01 -5.21 -4.44
C LEU A 106 -6.96 -6.19 -5.14
N ASP A 107 -8.19 -5.74 -5.38
CA ASP A 107 -9.22 -6.49 -6.10
C ASP A 107 -10.00 -5.58 -7.07
N TYR A 108 -10.89 -6.18 -7.87
CA TYR A 108 -11.77 -5.45 -8.77
C TYR A 108 -13.18 -5.36 -8.19
N ASP A 109 -13.57 -4.19 -7.71
CA ASP A 109 -14.95 -3.96 -7.27
C ASP A 109 -15.86 -3.85 -8.50
N ARG A 110 -16.69 -4.88 -8.70
CA ARG A 110 -17.64 -4.96 -9.82
C ARG A 110 -18.80 -3.95 -9.75
N ARG A 111 -19.13 -3.43 -8.57
CA ARG A 111 -20.18 -2.40 -8.41
C ARG A 111 -19.69 -1.07 -8.93
N ASP A 112 -18.42 -0.75 -8.68
CA ASP A 112 -17.79 0.49 -9.11
C ASP A 112 -17.13 0.37 -10.49
N GLY A 113 -16.85 -0.86 -10.94
CA GLY A 113 -16.20 -1.14 -12.21
C GLY A 113 -14.75 -0.66 -12.24
N ALA A 114 -14.04 -0.82 -11.12
CA ALA A 114 -12.70 -0.31 -10.92
C ALA A 114 -11.87 -1.24 -10.05
N TRP A 115 -10.56 -1.29 -10.33
CA TRP A 115 -9.58 -1.86 -9.42
C TRP A 115 -9.41 -0.92 -8.22
N GLN A 116 -9.47 -1.45 -7.01
CA GLN A 116 -9.35 -0.67 -5.78
C GLN A 116 -8.36 -1.32 -4.84
N TYR A 117 -7.62 -0.50 -4.12
CA TYR A 117 -6.92 -0.94 -2.93
C TYR A 117 -7.82 -0.77 -1.73
N GLU A 118 -8.06 -1.80 -0.93
CA GLU A 118 -8.61 -1.66 0.42
C GLU A 118 -7.42 -1.62 1.39
N VAL A 119 -7.24 -0.51 2.11
CA VAL A 119 -6.18 -0.34 3.11
C VAL A 119 -6.80 -0.25 4.50
N LYS A 120 -6.43 -1.17 5.39
CA LYS A 120 -6.91 -1.18 6.79
C LYS A 120 -5.91 -0.53 7.73
N ILE A 121 -6.38 0.42 8.54
CA ILE A 121 -5.54 1.24 9.41
C ILE A 121 -6.15 1.36 10.81
N LEU A 122 -5.43 0.83 11.80
CA LEU A 122 -5.79 1.01 13.21
C LEU A 122 -5.20 2.32 13.75
N LYS A 123 -6.07 3.19 14.29
CA LYS A 123 -5.69 4.43 14.97
C LYS A 123 -6.61 4.73 16.14
N ASP A 124 -6.04 4.94 17.34
CA ASP A 124 -6.79 5.36 18.53
C ASP A 124 -8.04 4.49 18.80
N ARG A 125 -7.94 3.16 18.61
CA ARG A 125 -9.04 2.17 18.69
C ARG A 125 -10.13 2.28 17.62
N THR A 126 -9.88 3.04 16.57
CA THR A 126 -10.71 3.08 15.37
C THR A 126 -9.97 2.32 14.29
N ASP A 127 -10.60 1.28 13.77
CA ASP A 127 -10.17 0.64 12.53
C ASP A 127 -10.80 1.38 11.36
N PHE A 128 -10.00 1.68 10.35
CA PHE A 128 -10.40 2.39 9.14
C PHE A 128 -10.21 1.46 7.95
N ASP A 129 -11.28 1.21 7.20
CA ASP A 129 -11.26 0.54 5.91
C ASP A 129 -11.36 1.62 4.82
N ILE A 130 -10.26 1.82 4.08
CA ILE A 130 -10.17 2.91 3.10
C ILE A 130 -9.93 2.34 1.72
N ASP A 131 -10.92 2.54 0.84
CA ASP A 131 -10.84 2.13 -0.56
C ASP A 131 -10.21 3.26 -1.38
N VAL A 132 -9.13 2.92 -2.10
CA VAL A 132 -8.38 3.84 -2.97
C VAL A 132 -8.45 3.33 -4.40
N ASP A 133 -8.98 4.15 -5.30
CA ASP A 133 -9.02 3.85 -6.74
C ASP A 133 -7.60 3.62 -7.28
N ALA A 134 -7.33 2.40 -7.75
CA ALA A 134 -5.98 1.97 -8.12
C ALA A 134 -5.46 2.63 -9.40
N GLN A 135 -6.30 3.37 -10.11
CA GLN A 135 -5.87 4.13 -11.29
C GLN A 135 -5.50 5.57 -10.97
N SER A 136 -6.31 6.25 -10.17
CA SER A 136 -6.25 7.69 -9.94
C SER A 136 -5.71 8.07 -8.57
N GLY A 137 -5.68 7.13 -7.62
CA GLY A 137 -5.24 7.33 -6.24
C GLY A 137 -6.23 8.10 -5.39
N LYS A 138 -7.47 8.26 -5.87
CA LYS A 138 -8.54 8.94 -5.15
C LYS A 138 -9.17 8.00 -4.13
N ILE A 139 -9.51 8.54 -2.96
CA ILE A 139 -10.34 7.83 -1.99
C ILE A 139 -11.73 7.63 -2.59
N ALA A 140 -12.13 6.38 -2.75
CA ALA A 140 -13.46 5.98 -3.20
C ALA A 140 -14.42 5.83 -2.02
N LYS A 141 -13.92 5.28 -0.91
CA LYS A 141 -14.71 4.99 0.30
C LYS A 141 -13.84 5.08 1.55
N THR A 142 -14.49 5.44 2.66
CA THR A 142 -13.92 5.33 4.00
C THR A 142 -15.01 4.78 4.91
N GLU A 143 -14.75 3.62 5.50
CA GLU A 143 -15.52 3.05 6.60
C GLU A 143 -14.67 3.04 7.87
N GLN A 144 -15.34 3.03 9.02
CA GLN A 144 -14.64 2.99 10.29
C GLN A 144 -15.47 2.33 11.37
N ASP A 145 -14.80 1.55 12.20
CA ASP A 145 -15.40 0.85 13.32
C ASP A 145 -14.55 1.01 14.58
N THR A 146 -15.21 0.99 15.74
CA THR A 146 -14.48 0.97 17.01
C THR A 146 -14.10 -0.46 17.34
N THR A 147 -12.83 -0.69 17.63
CA THR A 147 -12.31 -2.01 18.01
C THR A 147 -11.57 -1.96 19.35
N ASP A 148 -11.41 -3.13 19.98
CA ASP A 148 -10.53 -3.38 21.12
C ASP A 148 -9.27 -4.16 20.71
N ASP A 149 -9.16 -4.52 19.42
CA ASP A 149 -8.10 -5.34 18.87
C ASP A 149 -6.78 -4.57 18.78
N SER A 150 -5.71 -5.32 18.67
CA SER A 150 -4.37 -4.80 18.46
C SER A 150 -3.81 -5.38 17.18
N GLU A 151 -3.47 -4.49 16.26
CA GLU A 151 -3.01 -4.88 14.94
C GLU A 151 -1.49 -4.71 14.80
N GLN A 152 -0.86 -5.62 14.08
CA GLN A 152 0.55 -5.52 13.73
C GLN A 152 0.72 -4.75 12.42
N ALA A 153 1.76 -3.92 12.34
CA ALA A 153 2.09 -3.23 11.10
C ALA A 153 2.58 -4.23 10.04
N ILE A 154 2.03 -4.12 8.84
CA ILE A 154 2.56 -4.81 7.66
C ILE A 154 3.65 -3.97 6.99
N ASP A 155 4.54 -4.64 6.26
CA ASP A 155 5.56 -4.03 5.40
C ASP A 155 5.66 -4.86 4.11
N LEU A 156 5.50 -4.19 2.96
CA LEU A 156 5.52 -4.83 1.64
C LEU A 156 6.92 -5.28 1.19
N THR A 157 7.96 -4.92 1.96
CA THR A 157 9.37 -5.10 1.62
C THR A 157 10.14 -5.99 2.59
N ASP A 158 9.67 -6.15 3.83
CA ASP A 158 10.33 -6.92 4.89
C ASP A 158 9.27 -7.65 5.73
N PRO A 159 9.49 -8.93 6.13
CA PRO A 159 10.65 -9.79 5.87
C PRO A 159 10.66 -10.45 4.49
N LEU A 160 9.55 -10.36 3.75
CA LEU A 160 9.38 -10.97 2.42
C LEU A 160 8.87 -9.92 1.44
N PRO A 161 9.69 -9.46 0.48
CA PRO A 161 9.24 -8.52 -0.54
C PRO A 161 8.12 -9.12 -1.40
N PHE A 162 7.17 -8.29 -1.82
CA PHE A 162 6.04 -8.69 -2.69
C PHE A 162 6.46 -9.56 -3.88
N ASP A 163 7.49 -9.15 -4.64
CA ASP A 163 7.95 -9.90 -5.81
C ASP A 163 8.41 -11.32 -5.45
N GLU A 164 9.04 -11.51 -4.28
CA GLU A 164 9.47 -12.83 -3.83
C GLU A 164 8.25 -13.68 -3.42
N ALA A 165 7.29 -13.09 -2.71
CA ALA A 165 6.04 -13.77 -2.34
C ALA A 165 5.23 -14.19 -3.58
N LEU A 166 5.07 -13.29 -4.55
CA LEU A 166 4.37 -13.55 -5.81
C LEU A 166 5.05 -14.68 -6.60
N ASN A 167 6.38 -14.72 -6.63
CA ASN A 167 7.12 -15.81 -7.27
C ASN A 167 6.84 -17.16 -6.58
N LEU A 168 6.87 -17.22 -5.24
CA LEU A 168 6.55 -18.44 -4.49
C LEU A 168 5.10 -18.90 -4.74
N ALA A 169 4.16 -17.96 -4.77
CA ALA A 169 2.76 -18.25 -5.02
C ALA A 169 2.52 -18.74 -6.46
N SER A 170 3.15 -18.10 -7.44
CA SER A 170 3.00 -18.43 -8.87
C SER A 170 3.50 -19.82 -9.24
N GLU A 171 4.37 -20.43 -8.43
CA GLU A 171 4.78 -21.84 -8.62
C GLU A 171 3.66 -22.84 -8.30
N GLN A 172 2.69 -22.44 -7.47
CA GLN A 172 1.56 -23.28 -7.05
C GLN A 172 0.23 -22.87 -7.69
N GLY A 173 0.04 -21.56 -7.92
CA GLY A 173 -1.15 -20.97 -8.51
C GLY A 173 -1.41 -21.43 -9.94
N LYS A 174 -2.68 -21.42 -10.34
CA LYS A 174 -3.11 -21.84 -11.68
C LYS A 174 -4.12 -20.86 -12.24
N GLY A 175 -3.99 -20.54 -13.52
CA GLY A 175 -4.87 -19.58 -14.15
C GLY A 175 -4.42 -18.15 -13.87
N ARG A 176 -5.37 -17.24 -13.85
CA ARG A 176 -5.16 -15.79 -13.77
C ARG A 176 -5.11 -15.35 -12.31
N LEU A 177 -4.12 -14.53 -11.93
CA LEU A 177 -4.13 -13.89 -10.61
C LEU A 177 -5.15 -12.74 -10.60
N THR A 178 -6.19 -12.85 -9.78
CA THR A 178 -7.35 -11.93 -9.73
C THR A 178 -7.37 -11.01 -8.53
N SER A 179 -6.74 -11.39 -7.42
CA SER A 179 -6.58 -10.54 -6.24
C SER A 179 -5.27 -10.89 -5.54
N TRP A 180 -4.75 -9.95 -4.77
CA TRP A 180 -3.75 -10.25 -3.76
C TRP A 180 -4.00 -9.41 -2.51
N LYS A 181 -3.60 -9.96 -1.37
CA LYS A 181 -3.72 -9.34 -0.06
C LYS A 181 -2.45 -9.56 0.75
N LEU A 182 -2.05 -8.57 1.53
CA LEU A 182 -1.10 -8.70 2.63
C LEU A 182 -1.81 -8.26 3.89
N GLU A 183 -1.89 -9.15 4.89
CA GLU A 183 -2.51 -8.81 6.16
C GLU A 183 -1.81 -9.43 7.35
N SER A 184 -1.99 -8.79 8.51
CA SER A 184 -1.73 -9.36 9.82
C SER A 184 -3.00 -10.06 10.32
N ASP A 185 -2.92 -11.35 10.65
CA ASP A 185 -3.97 -12.14 11.30
C ASP A 185 -3.38 -13.00 12.43
N ASP A 186 -3.89 -12.86 13.65
CA ASP A 186 -3.51 -13.66 14.83
C ASP A 186 -1.97 -13.87 14.96
N ASP A 187 -1.21 -12.76 14.96
CA ASP A 187 0.27 -12.70 15.03
C ASP A 187 1.03 -13.29 13.82
N ARG A 188 0.35 -13.53 12.69
CA ARG A 188 0.97 -13.96 11.44
C ARG A 188 0.73 -12.92 10.36
N ILE A 189 1.78 -12.59 9.63
CA ILE A 189 1.66 -11.77 8.42
C ILE A 189 1.73 -12.71 7.23
N GLU A 190 0.70 -12.70 6.39
CA GLU A 190 0.56 -13.62 5.28
C GLU A 190 0.19 -12.84 4.01
N TYR A 191 0.84 -13.18 2.89
CA TYR A 191 0.31 -12.85 1.58
C TYR A 191 -0.74 -13.89 1.18
N GLN A 192 -1.83 -13.46 0.59
CA GLN A 192 -2.83 -14.31 -0.05
C GLN A 192 -2.95 -13.89 -1.52
N PHE A 193 -2.97 -14.86 -2.41
CA PHE A 193 -3.03 -14.65 -3.86
C PHE A 193 -4.16 -15.49 -4.44
N ASP A 194 -5.20 -14.84 -4.95
CA ASP A 194 -6.36 -15.52 -5.53
C ASP A 194 -6.17 -15.74 -7.01
N TYR A 195 -6.32 -16.99 -7.43
CA TYR A 195 -6.24 -17.39 -8.82
C TYR A 195 -7.58 -17.94 -9.33
N ASP A 196 -7.92 -17.58 -10.56
CA ASP A 196 -9.05 -18.12 -11.31
C ASP A 196 -8.57 -18.98 -12.49
N ASP A 197 -8.79 -20.29 -12.40
CA ASP A 197 -8.57 -21.26 -13.49
C ASP A 197 -9.91 -21.66 -14.11
N ALA A 198 -10.31 -20.89 -15.13
CA ALA A 198 -11.53 -21.11 -15.90
C ALA A 198 -12.81 -21.22 -15.04
N GLY A 199 -12.94 -20.34 -14.03
CA GLY A 199 -14.06 -20.30 -13.09
C GLY A 199 -13.86 -21.16 -11.84
N THR A 200 -12.69 -21.79 -11.67
CA THR A 200 -12.31 -22.47 -10.43
C THR A 200 -11.36 -21.57 -9.67
N GLU A 201 -11.77 -21.13 -8.49
CA GLU A 201 -10.98 -20.25 -7.63
C GLU A 201 -10.07 -21.09 -6.72
N SER A 202 -8.86 -20.59 -6.49
CA SER A 202 -7.94 -21.12 -5.49
C SER A 202 -7.14 -19.99 -4.88
N GLU A 203 -6.89 -20.06 -3.59
CA GLU A 203 -6.05 -19.12 -2.87
C GLU A 203 -4.69 -19.77 -2.62
N VAL A 204 -3.61 -19.02 -2.85
CA VAL A 204 -2.25 -19.42 -2.45
C VAL A 204 -1.78 -18.48 -1.35
N THR A 205 -1.60 -19.02 -0.16
CA THR A 205 -1.13 -18.26 1.01
C THR A 205 0.39 -18.44 1.17
N VAL A 206 1.11 -17.35 1.44
CA VAL A 206 2.55 -17.34 1.72
C VAL A 206 2.80 -16.62 3.04
N ASP A 207 3.26 -17.38 4.03
CA ASP A 207 3.69 -16.83 5.33
C ASP A 207 4.99 -16.04 5.16
N VAL A 208 5.02 -14.77 5.57
CA VAL A 208 6.16 -13.88 5.26
C VAL A 208 7.43 -14.25 6.02
N GLU A 209 7.31 -14.84 7.22
CA GLU A 209 8.47 -15.18 8.05
C GLU A 209 9.09 -16.52 7.65
N THR A 210 8.25 -17.53 7.47
CA THR A 210 8.66 -18.91 7.22
C THR A 210 8.77 -19.24 5.74
N LYS A 211 8.19 -18.40 4.86
CA LYS A 211 8.05 -18.61 3.41
C LYS A 211 7.30 -19.90 3.07
N LYS A 212 6.52 -20.41 4.02
CA LYS A 212 5.69 -21.60 3.82
C LYS A 212 4.53 -21.23 2.88
N VAL A 213 4.32 -22.07 1.87
CA VAL A 213 3.22 -21.91 0.91
C VAL A 213 2.13 -22.94 1.21
N THR A 214 0.88 -22.49 1.27
CA THR A 214 -0.33 -23.34 1.30
C THR A 214 -1.23 -23.00 0.12
N VAL A 215 -2.10 -23.94 -0.24
CA VAL A 215 -3.06 -23.78 -1.34
C VAL A 215 -4.40 -24.29 -0.87
N ASP A 216 -5.41 -23.45 -1.01
CA ASP A 216 -6.80 -23.69 -0.60
C ASP A 216 -7.73 -23.47 -1.81
N GLY A 217 -8.87 -24.15 -1.87
CA GLY A 217 -9.82 -24.10 -2.99
C GLY A 217 -11.07 -24.94 -2.80
#